data_AF-H7G081-F1
#
_entry.id   AF-H7G081-F1
#
_cell.length_a   1.000
_cell.length_b   1.000
_cell.length_c   1.000
_cell.angle_alpha   90.00
_cell.angle_beta   90.00
_cell.angle_gamma   90.00
#
_symmetry.space_group_name_H-M   'P 1'
#
loop_
_entity.id
_entity.type
_entity.pdbx_description
1 polymer ?
#
loop_
_entity_poly.entity_id
_entity_poly.type
_entity_poly.pdbx_seq_one_letter_code
_entity_poly.pdbx_strand_id
1 'polypeptide(L)'
;MSQSKSADEFDDKSLVALSTLYGIELMEDNVEMLVMNMFSQFSFDYQSGIKQLGGSPNKEVLESAKVIIQTNMVQGNALTKIDGDGNPIIFSEWQLLPIVGNIKHQRVQRLEYTFQDILDGKEESQGVLTHKDSEELDLFDFLDEDYNPEEEEQDIKKQYAPVRITKVYKKELEG
;
A
#
# COMPACT_ATOMS: atom_id res chain seq x y z
N MET A 1 -12.47 18.19 2.64
CA MET A 1 -13.36 17.01 2.51
C MET A 1 -14.70 17.31 3.19
N SER A 2 -15.82 16.86 2.64
CA SER A 2 -17.13 16.96 3.32
C SER A 2 -17.27 15.85 4.37
N GLN A 3 -17.89 16.16 5.51
CA GLN A 3 -18.24 15.16 6.52
C GLN A 3 -19.10 14.04 5.91
N SER A 4 -18.97 12.82 6.45
CA SER A 4 -19.81 11.68 6.08
C SER A 4 -21.26 11.90 6.51
N LYS A 5 -22.20 11.53 5.65
CA LYS A 5 -23.64 11.68 5.90
C LYS A 5 -24.31 10.36 6.30
N SER A 6 -23.60 9.24 6.19
CA SER A 6 -24.09 7.90 6.53
C SER A 6 -22.96 7.04 7.10
N ALA A 7 -23.34 5.96 7.80
CA ALA A 7 -22.41 4.97 8.32
C ALA A 7 -21.55 4.33 7.20
N ASP A 8 -22.17 3.92 6.08
CA ASP A 8 -21.46 3.32 4.96
C ASP A 8 -20.43 4.26 4.32
N GLU A 9 -20.78 5.55 4.18
CA GLU A 9 -19.85 6.56 3.67
C GLU A 9 -18.70 6.81 4.66
N PHE A 10 -18.96 6.72 5.96
CA PHE A 10 -17.94 6.85 6.99
C PHE A 10 -16.98 5.65 7.03
N ASP A 11 -17.49 4.43 6.87
CA ASP A 11 -16.67 3.23 6.69
C ASP A 11 -15.65 3.43 5.57
N ASP A 12 -16.11 3.79 4.37
CA ASP A 12 -15.22 3.97 3.22
C ASP A 12 -14.25 5.15 3.43
N LYS A 13 -14.74 6.33 3.85
CA LYS A 13 -13.90 7.53 4.02
C LYS A 13 -12.88 7.40 5.15
N SER A 14 -13.20 6.68 6.22
CA SER A 14 -12.26 6.45 7.32
C SER A 14 -11.03 5.68 6.86
N LEU A 15 -11.23 4.65 6.01
CA LEU A 15 -10.13 3.90 5.42
C LEU A 15 -9.40 4.68 4.33
N VAL A 16 -10.09 5.52 3.55
CA VAL A 16 -9.43 6.43 2.58
C VAL A 16 -8.50 7.40 3.30
N ALA A 17 -8.93 7.96 4.43
CA ALA A 17 -8.06 8.83 5.22
C ALA A 17 -6.86 8.04 5.78
N LEU A 18 -7.09 6.83 6.31
CA LEU A 18 -6.05 5.97 6.83
C LEU A 18 -5.02 5.56 5.76
N SER A 19 -5.47 5.27 4.52
CA SER A 19 -4.61 4.83 3.42
C SER A 19 -3.63 5.90 2.93
N THR A 20 -3.82 7.15 3.34
CA THR A 20 -2.88 8.26 3.04
C THR A 20 -1.79 8.45 4.09
N LEU A 21 -1.81 7.68 5.18
CA LEU A 21 -0.83 7.76 6.25
C LEU A 21 0.27 6.72 6.04
N TYR A 22 1.53 7.15 6.11
CA TYR A 22 2.71 6.33 5.98
C TYR A 22 3.71 6.66 7.09
N GLY A 23 4.49 5.68 7.52
CA GLY A 23 5.51 5.85 8.54
C GLY A 23 6.74 5.00 8.25
N ILE A 24 7.92 5.56 8.49
CA ILE A 24 9.19 4.83 8.53
C ILE A 24 9.71 4.93 9.94
N GLU A 25 10.11 3.81 10.52
CA GLU A 25 10.73 3.75 11.83
C GLU A 25 12.01 2.92 11.77
N LEU A 26 13.07 3.35 12.46
CA LEU A 26 14.39 2.75 12.30
C LEU A 26 14.51 1.41 13.03
N MET A 27 13.96 1.32 14.24
CA MET A 27 14.07 0.13 15.08
C MET A 27 12.81 -0.75 14.98
N GLU A 28 12.99 -2.07 14.99
CA GLU A 28 11.89 -3.04 14.84
C GLU A 28 10.85 -2.94 15.96
N ASP A 29 11.29 -2.84 17.21
CA ASP A 29 10.41 -2.65 18.38
C ASP A 29 9.58 -1.37 18.29
N ASN A 30 10.18 -0.29 17.77
CA ASN A 30 9.47 0.97 17.55
C ASN A 30 8.42 0.83 16.45
N VAL A 31 8.66 0.08 15.36
CA VAL A 31 7.64 -0.12 14.31
C VAL A 31 6.46 -0.93 14.85
N GLU A 32 6.72 -1.93 15.69
CA GLU A 32 5.66 -2.73 16.33
C GLU A 32 4.76 -1.83 17.20
N MET A 33 5.39 -0.99 18.04
CA MET A 33 4.66 -0.01 18.86
C MET A 33 3.89 0.99 18.01
N LEU A 34 4.47 1.49 16.92
CA LEU A 34 3.83 2.40 15.97
C LEU A 34 2.56 1.77 15.37
N VAL A 35 2.65 0.52 14.88
CA VAL A 35 1.52 -0.22 14.31
C VAL A 35 0.41 -0.41 15.35
N MET A 36 0.76 -0.83 16.56
CA MET A 36 -0.20 -1.02 17.66
C MET A 36 -0.91 0.29 18.05
N ASN A 37 -0.15 1.37 18.20
CA ASN A 37 -0.68 2.67 18.58
C ASN A 37 -1.58 3.25 17.49
N MET A 38 -1.18 3.17 16.22
CA MET A 38 -1.98 3.62 15.08
C MET A 38 -3.29 2.85 15.00
N PHE A 39 -3.27 1.52 15.14
CA PHE A 39 -4.49 0.72 15.09
C PHE A 39 -5.42 1.03 16.27
N SER A 40 -4.87 1.20 17.48
CA SER A 40 -5.64 1.55 18.67
C SER A 40 -6.33 2.91 18.51
N GLN A 41 -5.59 3.92 18.06
CA GLN A 41 -6.12 5.27 17.85
C GLN A 41 -7.17 5.29 16.75
N PHE A 42 -6.89 4.68 15.58
CA PHE A 42 -7.86 4.56 14.50
C PHE A 42 -9.14 3.86 14.97
N SER A 43 -9.00 2.74 15.69
CA SER A 43 -10.16 1.98 16.18
C SER A 43 -11.02 2.80 17.14
N PHE A 44 -10.39 3.56 18.03
CA PHE A 44 -11.10 4.45 18.95
C PHE A 44 -11.89 5.53 18.20
N ASP A 45 -11.23 6.24 17.28
CA ASP A 45 -11.84 7.34 16.52
C ASP A 45 -12.96 6.83 15.59
N TYR A 46 -12.74 5.69 14.93
CA TYR A 46 -13.73 5.04 14.08
C TYR A 46 -14.97 4.63 14.88
N GLN A 47 -14.78 3.98 16.04
CA GLN A 47 -15.91 3.56 16.90
C GLN A 47 -16.68 4.75 17.45
N SER A 48 -16.00 5.87 17.74
CA SER A 48 -16.66 7.11 18.16
C SER A 48 -17.47 7.72 17.01
N GLY A 49 -16.86 7.87 15.83
CA GLY A 49 -17.50 8.48 14.67
C GLY A 49 -18.69 7.68 14.14
N ILE A 50 -18.58 6.35 14.05
CA ILE A 50 -19.68 5.51 13.53
C ILE A 50 -20.91 5.57 14.44
N LYS A 51 -20.72 5.66 15.76
CA LYS A 51 -21.81 5.82 16.73
C LYS A 51 -22.53 7.16 16.58
N GLN A 52 -21.80 8.24 16.30
CA GLN A 52 -22.40 9.56 16.06
C GLN A 52 -23.31 9.57 14.82
N LEU A 53 -23.05 8.67 13.86
CA LEU A 53 -23.87 8.47 12.66
C LEU A 53 -24.98 7.42 12.85
N GLY A 54 -25.21 6.93 14.07
CA GLY A 54 -26.21 5.91 14.39
C GLY A 54 -25.87 4.51 13.87
N GLY A 55 -24.63 4.29 13.44
CA GLY A 55 -24.14 2.99 12.98
C GLY A 55 -23.50 2.16 14.09
N SER A 56 -23.15 0.92 13.75
CA SER A 56 -22.37 0.02 14.59
C SER A 56 -21.00 -0.24 13.96
N PRO A 57 -19.93 -0.44 14.74
CA PRO A 57 -18.60 -0.74 14.20
C PRO A 57 -18.63 -1.93 13.24
N ASN A 58 -18.07 -1.74 12.05
CA ASN A 58 -17.95 -2.76 11.03
C ASN A 58 -16.64 -3.54 11.18
N LYS A 59 -16.73 -4.86 11.35
CA LYS A 59 -15.55 -5.73 11.46
C LYS A 59 -14.69 -5.68 10.18
N GLU A 60 -15.31 -5.62 9.01
CA GLU A 60 -14.58 -5.56 7.73
C GLU A 60 -13.69 -4.30 7.67
N VAL A 61 -14.17 -3.16 8.20
CA VAL A 61 -13.38 -1.93 8.29
C VAL A 61 -12.18 -2.08 9.21
N LEU A 62 -12.38 -2.65 10.41
CA LEU A 62 -11.28 -2.85 11.36
C LEU A 62 -10.22 -3.84 10.83
N GLU A 63 -10.62 -4.91 10.15
CA GLU A 63 -9.66 -5.83 9.53
C GLU A 63 -8.93 -5.19 8.34
N SER A 64 -9.62 -4.42 7.50
CA SER A 64 -8.98 -3.63 6.44
C SER A 64 -7.98 -2.62 6.99
N ALA A 65 -8.32 -1.94 8.08
CA ALA A 65 -7.45 -0.95 8.71
C ALA A 65 -6.14 -1.57 9.20
N LYS A 66 -6.17 -2.79 9.77
CA LYS A 66 -4.95 -3.51 10.15
C LYS A 66 -4.03 -3.72 8.96
N VAL A 67 -4.58 -4.18 7.83
CA VAL A 67 -3.78 -4.40 6.61
C VAL A 67 -3.17 -3.10 6.13
N ILE A 68 -3.96 -2.03 6.00
CA ILE A 68 -3.46 -0.72 5.56
C ILE A 68 -2.33 -0.22 6.47
N ILE A 69 -2.51 -0.29 7.79
CA ILE A 69 -1.48 0.16 8.75
C ILE A 69 -0.23 -0.71 8.63
N GLN A 70 -0.38 -2.04 8.61
CA GLN A 70 0.75 -2.96 8.51
C GLN A 70 1.55 -2.79 7.21
N THR A 71 0.90 -2.43 6.11
CA THR A 71 1.58 -2.22 4.83
C THR A 71 2.15 -0.82 4.66
N ASN A 72 1.69 0.16 5.45
CA ASN A 72 2.09 1.56 5.33
C ASN A 72 3.11 1.98 6.40
N MET A 73 3.23 1.24 7.51
CA MET A 73 4.23 1.44 8.55
C MET A 73 5.37 0.45 8.32
N VAL A 74 6.52 0.95 7.90
CA VAL A 74 7.66 0.12 7.47
C VAL A 74 8.84 0.37 8.40
N GLN A 75 9.56 -0.70 8.73
CA GLN A 75 10.84 -0.58 9.41
C GLN A 75 11.95 -0.31 8.38
N GLY A 76 12.80 0.67 8.66
CA GLY A 76 13.91 1.01 7.78
C GLY A 76 14.54 2.36 8.08
N ASN A 77 15.64 2.63 7.38
CA ASN A 77 16.34 3.89 7.46
C ASN A 77 15.94 4.80 6.29
N ALA A 78 15.18 5.86 6.58
CA ALA A 78 14.71 6.80 5.57
C ALA A 78 15.84 7.53 4.82
N LEU A 79 17.04 7.66 5.41
CA LEU A 79 18.18 8.32 4.76
C LEU A 79 18.84 7.41 3.72
N THR A 80 19.00 6.13 4.05
CA THR A 80 19.59 5.14 3.13
C THR A 80 18.56 4.50 2.21
N LYS A 81 17.26 4.61 2.57
CA LYS A 81 16.12 4.02 1.85
C LYS A 81 16.12 2.48 1.89
N ILE A 82 16.77 1.92 2.91
CA ILE A 82 16.96 0.48 3.10
C ILE A 82 16.22 0.03 4.37
N ASP A 83 15.54 -1.11 4.30
CA ASP A 83 14.86 -1.75 5.43
C ASP A 83 15.85 -2.46 6.38
N GLY A 84 15.34 -3.12 7.42
CA GLY A 84 16.16 -3.84 8.39
C GLY A 84 16.82 -5.11 7.86
N ASP A 85 16.31 -5.65 6.75
CA ASP A 85 16.84 -6.84 6.09
C ASP A 85 17.90 -6.50 5.02
N GLY A 86 18.09 -5.21 4.74
CA GLY A 86 19.05 -4.73 3.74
C GLY A 86 18.46 -4.51 2.36
N ASN A 87 17.14 -4.60 2.19
CA ASN A 87 16.45 -4.40 0.91
C ASN A 87 15.95 -2.96 0.77
N PRO A 88 15.63 -2.49 -0.45
CA PRO A 88 14.96 -1.22 -0.64
C PRO A 88 13.63 -1.15 0.14
N ILE A 89 13.36 -0.03 0.82
CA ILE A 89 12.07 0.21 1.47
C ILE A 89 10.97 0.19 0.40
N ILE A 90 9.93 -0.62 0.60
CA ILE A 90 8.76 -0.72 -0.28
C ILE A 90 7.54 -0.09 0.39
N PHE A 91 6.82 0.76 -0.35
CA PHE A 91 5.55 1.33 0.06
C PHE A 91 4.38 0.80 -0.75
N SER A 92 3.22 0.73 -0.10
CA SER A 92 1.95 0.36 -0.71
C SER A 92 1.11 1.59 -1.03
N GLU A 93 1.05 2.00 -2.29
CA GLU A 93 0.10 3.01 -2.74
C GLU A 93 -1.31 2.41 -2.86
N TRP A 94 -2.31 3.18 -2.41
CA TRP A 94 -3.72 2.82 -2.50
C TRP A 94 -4.44 3.73 -3.50
N GLN A 95 -4.38 3.38 -4.79
CA GLN A 95 -4.98 4.18 -5.85
C GLN A 95 -6.51 4.13 -5.77
N LEU A 96 -7.15 5.29 -5.58
CA LEU A 96 -8.60 5.39 -5.53
C LEU A 96 -9.19 5.26 -6.93
N LEU A 97 -10.09 4.29 -7.11
CA LEU A 97 -10.80 4.11 -8.36
C LEU A 97 -12.04 5.03 -8.43
N PRO A 98 -12.36 5.61 -9.60
CA PRO A 98 -13.50 6.50 -9.75
C PRO A 98 -14.83 5.84 -9.35
N ILE A 99 -15.64 6.57 -8.59
CA ILE A 99 -17.02 6.20 -8.31
C ILE A 99 -17.88 6.63 -9.50
N VAL A 100 -18.15 5.71 -10.42
CA VAL A 100 -18.92 5.95 -11.64
C VAL A 100 -20.10 4.98 -11.77
N GLY A 101 -21.18 5.44 -12.41
CA GLY A 101 -22.37 4.64 -12.67
C GLY A 101 -23.03 4.12 -11.39
N ASN A 102 -23.17 2.80 -11.28
CA ASN A 102 -23.86 2.14 -10.16
C ASN A 102 -22.93 1.77 -8.98
N ILE A 103 -21.66 2.18 -9.01
CA ILE A 103 -20.71 1.91 -7.93
C ILE A 103 -21.10 2.78 -6.72
N LYS A 104 -21.41 2.15 -5.59
CA LYS A 104 -21.80 2.84 -4.34
C LYS A 104 -20.68 2.96 -3.32
N HIS A 105 -19.63 2.17 -3.46
CA HIS A 105 -18.56 2.04 -2.47
C HIS A 105 -17.20 2.33 -3.09
N GLN A 106 -16.31 2.91 -2.30
CA GLN A 106 -14.94 3.20 -2.74
C GLN A 106 -14.18 1.90 -3.02
N ARG A 107 -13.60 1.81 -4.21
CA ARG A 107 -12.68 0.74 -4.60
C ARG A 107 -11.26 1.27 -4.70
N VAL A 108 -10.29 0.43 -4.43
CA VAL A 108 -8.87 0.76 -4.51
C VAL A 108 -8.12 -0.34 -5.26
N GLN A 109 -7.04 0.07 -5.92
CA GLN A 109 -6.00 -0.84 -6.40
C GLN A 109 -4.73 -0.58 -5.59
N ARG A 110 -4.12 -1.64 -5.06
CA ARG A 110 -2.85 -1.53 -4.34
C ARG A 110 -1.70 -1.73 -5.32
N LEU A 111 -0.75 -0.81 -5.27
CA LEU A 111 0.48 -0.81 -6.08
C LEU A 111 1.67 -0.70 -5.13
N GLU A 112 2.77 -1.40 -5.44
CA GLU A 112 3.99 -1.35 -4.64
C GLU A 112 5.09 -0.57 -5.40
N TYR A 113 5.79 0.31 -4.68
CA TYR A 113 6.88 1.12 -5.19
C TYR A 113 8.04 1.12 -4.21
N THR A 114 9.27 1.17 -4.72
CA THR A 114 10.42 1.44 -3.85
C THR A 114 10.37 2.90 -3.39
N PHE A 115 10.97 3.18 -2.23
CA PHE A 115 11.07 4.55 -1.74
C PHE A 115 11.89 5.44 -2.70
N GLN A 116 12.84 4.84 -3.43
CA GLN A 116 13.60 5.53 -4.47
C GLN A 116 12.70 5.95 -5.65
N ASP A 117 11.86 5.05 -6.17
CA ASP A 117 10.92 5.35 -7.28
C ASP A 117 10.03 6.56 -6.97
N ILE A 118 9.52 6.61 -5.73
CA ILE A 118 8.66 7.70 -5.24
C ILE A 118 9.42 9.03 -5.23
N LEU A 119 10.68 9.04 -4.78
CA LEU A 119 11.50 10.25 -4.72
C LEU A 119 11.91 10.75 -6.11
N ASP A 120 12.15 9.83 -7.03
CA ASP A 120 12.51 10.16 -8.42
C ASP A 120 11.30 10.63 -9.24
N GLY A 121 10.09 10.56 -8.67
CA GLY A 121 8.86 10.96 -9.35
C GLY A 121 8.57 10.08 -10.57
N LYS A 122 9.02 8.82 -10.55
CA LYS A 122 8.71 7.83 -11.58
C LYS A 122 7.23 7.45 -11.47
N GLU A 123 6.36 8.25 -12.08
CA GLU A 123 4.99 7.83 -12.41
C GLU A 123 5.05 6.88 -13.60
N GLU A 124 5.52 5.65 -13.38
CA GLU A 124 5.37 4.63 -14.41
C GLU A 124 3.91 4.17 -14.44
N SER A 125 3.25 4.43 -15.57
CA SER A 125 1.99 3.80 -15.94
C SER A 125 2.14 2.29 -15.80
N GLN A 126 1.56 1.72 -14.75
CA GLN A 126 1.60 0.30 -14.43
C GLN A 126 3.03 -0.24 -14.19
N GLY A 127 3.52 -0.05 -12.97
CA GLY A 127 4.30 -1.06 -12.26
C GLY A 127 5.38 -1.81 -13.04
N VAL A 128 6.36 -1.11 -13.63
CA VAL A 128 7.65 -1.72 -13.99
C VAL A 128 8.71 -1.26 -12.98
N LEU A 129 9.62 -2.14 -12.54
CA LEU A 129 10.83 -1.70 -11.85
C LEU A 129 11.91 -1.51 -12.90
N THR A 130 12.44 -0.28 -13.00
CA THR A 130 13.75 -0.02 -13.58
C THR A 130 14.66 0.53 -12.50
N HIS A 131 15.54 -0.31 -11.95
CA HIS A 131 16.79 0.18 -11.36
C HIS A 131 17.91 -0.83 -11.59
N LYS A 132 18.59 -0.68 -12.73
CA LYS A 132 20.00 -1.01 -12.88
C LYS A 132 20.74 0.32 -13.02
N ASP A 133 21.30 0.83 -11.92
CA ASP A 133 22.36 1.83 -12.02
C ASP A 133 23.62 1.10 -12.49
N SER A 134 23.72 0.90 -13.80
CA SER A 134 24.92 0.79 -14.65
C SER A 134 24.59 0.03 -15.93
N GLU A 135 24.91 0.71 -17.04
CA GLU A 135 24.96 0.22 -18.42
C GLU A 135 23.61 -0.12 -19.07
N GLU A 136 23.21 0.78 -19.96
CA GLU A 136 22.27 0.56 -21.06
C GLU A 136 22.53 -0.82 -21.67
N LEU A 137 21.68 -1.80 -21.38
CA LEU A 137 21.78 -3.14 -21.96
C LEU A 137 21.50 -3.01 -23.45
N ASP A 138 22.53 -3.28 -24.24
CA ASP A 138 22.44 -3.31 -25.69
C ASP A 138 21.43 -4.41 -26.06
N LEU A 139 20.55 -4.11 -27.01
CA LEU A 139 19.46 -5.01 -27.44
C LEU A 139 19.98 -6.34 -28.02
N PHE A 140 21.29 -6.62 -27.98
CA PHE A 140 21.97 -7.73 -28.64
C PHE A 140 22.53 -8.79 -27.67
N ASP A 141 22.44 -8.60 -26.35
CA ASP A 141 22.96 -9.57 -25.35
C ASP A 141 22.28 -10.95 -25.41
N PHE A 142 21.10 -11.05 -26.04
CA PHE A 142 20.42 -12.32 -26.28
C PHE A 142 21.14 -13.25 -27.27
N LEU A 143 22.14 -12.75 -27.98
CA LEU A 143 22.94 -13.51 -28.95
C LEU A 143 24.21 -14.11 -28.35
N ASP A 144 24.55 -13.77 -27.11
CA ASP A 144 25.74 -14.31 -26.47
C ASP A 144 25.48 -15.73 -25.96
N GLU A 145 26.36 -16.66 -26.36
CA GLU A 145 26.26 -18.10 -26.04
C GLU A 145 26.41 -18.41 -24.54
N ASP A 146 26.81 -17.43 -23.73
CA ASP A 146 26.94 -17.52 -22.26
C ASP A 146 25.72 -16.93 -21.51
N TYR A 147 24.66 -16.49 -22.20
CA TYR A 147 23.44 -15.97 -21.56
C TYR A 147 22.66 -17.10 -20.85
N ASN A 148 22.65 -17.07 -19.52
CA ASN A 148 21.87 -17.98 -18.68
C ASN A 148 20.57 -17.29 -18.20
N PRO A 149 19.39 -17.63 -18.76
CA PRO A 149 18.12 -17.01 -18.39
C PRO A 149 17.64 -17.37 -16.97
N GLU A 150 18.32 -18.28 -16.26
CA GLU A 150 17.95 -18.70 -14.89
C GLU A 150 18.52 -17.81 -13.78
N GLU A 151 19.35 -16.80 -14.09
CA GLU A 151 19.88 -15.82 -13.11
C GLU A 151 19.07 -14.52 -13.00
N GLU A 152 18.00 -14.35 -13.79
CA GLU A 152 17.07 -13.24 -13.63
C GLU A 152 16.00 -13.62 -12.59
N GLU A 153 16.28 -13.42 -11.30
CA GLU A 153 15.21 -13.25 -10.31
C GLU A 153 14.43 -11.99 -10.67
N GLN A 154 13.44 -12.14 -11.55
CA GLN A 154 12.52 -11.08 -11.92
C GLN A 154 11.73 -10.70 -10.66
N ASP A 155 12.07 -9.56 -10.06
CA ASP A 155 11.30 -8.90 -9.01
C ASP A 155 9.94 -8.45 -9.60
N ILE A 156 9.01 -9.38 -9.71
CA ILE A 156 7.64 -9.14 -10.16
C ILE A 156 6.97 -8.25 -9.10
N LYS A 157 6.76 -6.96 -9.42
CA LYS A 157 5.92 -6.06 -8.62
C LYS A 157 4.56 -6.73 -8.39
N LYS A 158 4.13 -6.84 -7.12
CA LYS A 158 2.81 -7.39 -6.78
C LYS A 158 1.72 -6.37 -7.10
N GLN A 159 1.09 -6.52 -8.25
CA GLN A 159 -0.14 -5.80 -8.57
C GLN A 159 -1.35 -6.54 -7.96
N TYR A 160 -2.17 -5.80 -7.23
CA TYR A 160 -3.35 -6.35 -6.56
C TYR A 160 -4.62 -6.04 -7.34
N ALA A 161 -5.59 -6.94 -7.29
CA ALA A 161 -6.86 -6.77 -7.97
C ALA A 161 -7.65 -5.59 -7.36
N PRO A 162 -8.32 -4.76 -8.18
CA PRO A 162 -9.26 -3.76 -7.72
C PRO A 162 -10.31 -4.30 -6.74
N VAL A 163 -10.30 -3.85 -5.48
CA VAL A 163 -11.18 -4.34 -4.42
C VAL A 163 -11.88 -3.18 -3.69
N ARG A 164 -13.02 -3.44 -3.03
CA ARG A 164 -13.62 -2.44 -2.12
C ARG A 164 -12.63 -2.15 -0.99
N ILE A 165 -12.47 -0.88 -0.59
CA ILE A 165 -11.51 -0.50 0.45
C ILE A 165 -11.78 -1.21 1.80
N THR A 166 -13.05 -1.45 2.14
CA THR A 166 -13.45 -2.23 3.33
C THR A 166 -13.18 -3.72 3.21
N LYS A 167 -12.65 -4.21 2.08
CA LYS A 167 -12.38 -5.63 1.82
C LYS A 167 -10.92 -5.93 1.48
N VAL A 168 -10.01 -4.97 1.60
CA VAL A 168 -8.58 -5.16 1.30
C VAL A 168 -7.91 -6.24 2.17
N TYR A 169 -8.50 -6.57 3.32
CA TYR A 169 -8.04 -7.68 4.16
C TYR A 169 -8.22 -9.06 3.53
N LYS A 170 -9.10 -9.19 2.52
CA LYS A 170 -9.25 -10.38 1.70
C LYS A 170 -8.17 -10.31 0.62
N LYS A 171 -6.98 -10.85 0.93
CA LYS A 171 -5.83 -10.87 0.01
C LYS A 171 -6.20 -11.60 -1.28
N GLU A 172 -6.67 -10.88 -2.30
CA GLU A 172 -6.82 -11.39 -3.67
C GLU A 172 -5.63 -10.86 -4.47
N LEU A 173 -4.69 -11.76 -4.78
CA LEU A 173 -3.62 -11.50 -5.75
C LEU A 173 -4.22 -11.67 -7.16
N GLU A 174 -3.86 -10.80 -8.11
CA GLU A 174 -4.19 -11.07 -9.52
C GLU A 174 -3.46 -12.35 -9.94
N GLY A 175 -4.21 -13.26 -10.57
CA GLY A 175 -3.69 -14.52 -11.13
C GLY A 175 -3.53 -14.45 -12.64
#